data_AF-A0A8J3DUE0-F1
#
_entry.id   AF-A0A8J3DUE0-F1
#
_cell.length_a   1.000
_cell.length_b   1.000
_cell.length_c   1.000
_cell.angle_alpha   90.00
_cell.angle_beta   90.00
_cell.angle_gamma   90.00
#
_symmetry.space_group_name_H-M   'P 1'
#
loop_
_entity.id
_entity.type
_entity.pdbx_description
1 polymer ?
#
loop_
_entity_poly.entity_id
_entity_poly.type
_entity_poly.pdbx_seq_one_letter_code
_entity_poly.pdbx_strand_id
1 'polypeptide(L)'
;MNDETEDLTESLAFTLSVILNGNEAERQHLANAYRSGRRLIAGIPFDRSDARPRIIACLERFNTCDLAGEIASAGWMLAAIEERVAEKNVRGWRKLRKLVDEAVRFLPLCQPTVH
;
A
#
# COMPACT_ATOMS: atom_id res chain seq x y z
N MET A 1 -12.33 15.08 -14.47
CA MET A 1 -11.08 15.22 -13.70
C MET A 1 -11.40 14.60 -12.36
N ASN A 2 -11.09 13.33 -12.17
CA ASN A 2 -11.37 12.65 -10.90
C ASN A 2 -10.54 13.32 -9.80
N ASP A 3 -11.12 13.47 -8.61
CA ASP A 3 -10.36 13.92 -7.45
C ASP A 3 -9.41 12.78 -7.07
N GLU A 4 -8.11 12.99 -7.12
CA GLU A 4 -7.11 11.99 -6.72
C GLU A 4 -7.40 11.40 -5.32
N THR A 5 -8.02 12.19 -4.45
CA THR A 5 -8.51 11.74 -3.14
C THR A 5 -9.56 10.64 -3.26
N GLU A 6 -10.49 10.77 -4.21
CA GLU A 6 -11.56 9.82 -4.48
C GLU A 6 -10.97 8.52 -5.04
N ASP A 7 -10.09 8.61 -6.04
CA ASP A 7 -9.41 7.45 -6.64
C ASP A 7 -8.59 6.68 -5.58
N LEU A 8 -7.86 7.39 -4.71
CA LEU A 8 -7.11 6.78 -3.59
C LEU A 8 -8.03 6.18 -2.54
N THR A 9 -9.19 6.80 -2.27
CA THR A 9 -10.15 6.28 -1.30
C THR A 9 -10.79 4.99 -1.82
N GLU A 10 -11.18 4.94 -3.10
CA GLU A 10 -11.74 3.76 -3.74
C GLU A 10 -10.72 2.61 -3.77
N SER A 11 -9.49 2.91 -4.20
CA SER A 11 -8.39 1.93 -4.23
C SER A 11 -8.09 1.35 -2.85
N LEU A 12 -8.13 2.20 -1.81
CA LEU A 12 -7.89 1.79 -0.43
C LEU A 12 -9.06 0.97 0.13
N ALA A 13 -10.31 1.34 -0.19
CA ALA A 13 -11.49 0.58 0.21
C ALA A 13 -11.53 -0.81 -0.44
N PHE A 14 -11.17 -0.91 -1.72
CA PHE A 14 -11.00 -2.18 -2.41
C PHE A 14 -9.90 -3.02 -1.76
N THR A 15 -8.71 -2.44 -1.54
CA THR A 15 -7.57 -3.11 -0.90
C THR A 15 -7.93 -3.63 0.49
N LEU A 16 -8.61 -2.82 1.31
CA LEU A 16 -9.09 -3.22 2.63
C LEU A 16 -10.08 -4.39 2.54
N SER A 17 -10.98 -4.36 1.56
CA SER A 17 -11.94 -5.45 1.35
C SER A 17 -11.24 -6.77 1.01
N VAL A 18 -10.18 -6.73 0.18
CA VAL A 18 -9.36 -7.92 -0.12
C VAL A 18 -8.68 -8.46 1.15
N ILE A 19 -8.14 -7.58 2.00
CA ILE A 19 -7.50 -7.97 3.27
C ILE A 19 -8.51 -8.63 4.23
N LEU A 20 -9.69 -8.01 4.41
CA LEU A 20 -10.70 -8.48 5.35
C LEU A 20 -11.33 -9.80 4.90
N ASN A 21 -11.53 -10.00 3.60
CA ASN A 21 -12.13 -11.22 3.05
C ASN A 21 -11.12 -12.37 2.89
N GLY A 22 -9.82 -12.08 2.87
CA GLY A 22 -8.78 -13.09 2.76
C GLY A 22 -8.70 -14.01 3.99
N ASN A 23 -8.37 -15.28 3.75
CA ASN A 23 -8.02 -16.23 4.81
C ASN A 23 -6.63 -15.93 5.40
N GLU A 24 -6.21 -16.68 6.43
CA GLU A 24 -4.93 -16.43 7.12
C GLU A 24 -3.71 -16.51 6.19
N ALA A 25 -3.64 -17.52 5.31
CA ALA A 25 -2.55 -17.68 4.37
C ALA A 25 -2.53 -16.52 3.35
N GLU A 26 -3.69 -16.15 2.81
CA GLU A 26 -3.86 -15.02 1.90
C GLU A 26 -3.45 -13.69 2.55
N ARG A 27 -3.86 -13.44 3.79
CA ARG A 27 -3.43 -12.28 4.58
C ARG A 27 -1.92 -12.29 4.81
N GLN A 28 -1.31 -13.46 4.98
CA GLN A 28 0.15 -13.57 5.09
C GLN A 28 0.86 -13.22 3.77
N HIS A 29 0.31 -13.64 2.63
CA HIS A 29 0.83 -13.25 1.31
C HIS A 29 0.73 -11.73 1.08
N LEU A 30 -0.42 -11.13 1.40
CA LEU A 30 -0.62 -9.67 1.39
C LEU A 30 0.39 -8.94 2.27
N ALA A 31 0.58 -9.42 3.51
CA ALA A 31 1.53 -8.84 4.46
C ALA A 31 2.97 -8.91 3.96
N ASN A 32 3.35 -10.02 3.30
CA ASN A 32 4.67 -10.19 2.71
C ASN A 32 4.90 -9.26 1.52
N ALA A 33 3.89 -9.09 0.66
CA ALA A 33 3.93 -8.13 -0.45
C ALA A 33 4.05 -6.69 0.06
N TYR A 34 3.24 -6.30 1.04
CA TYR A 34 3.31 -4.97 1.66
C TYR A 34 4.69 -4.69 2.28
N ARG A 35 5.26 -5.64 3.05
CA ARG A 35 6.64 -5.53 3.58
C ARG A 35 7.68 -5.38 2.47
N SER A 36 7.51 -6.10 1.37
CA SER A 36 8.42 -6.03 0.22
C SER A 36 8.33 -4.68 -0.47
N GLY A 37 7.12 -4.12 -0.61
CA GLY A 37 6.88 -2.75 -1.06
C GLY A 37 7.61 -1.73 -0.20
N ARG A 38 7.46 -1.79 1.13
CA ARG A 38 8.18 -0.88 2.04
C ARG A 38 9.70 -0.98 1.93
N ARG A 39 10.24 -2.20 1.77
CA ARG A 39 11.69 -2.41 1.56
C ARG A 39 12.15 -1.83 0.23
N LEU A 40 11.36 -2.00 -0.84
CA LEU A 40 11.64 -1.43 -2.16
C LEU A 40 11.68 0.11 -2.10
N ILE A 41 10.67 0.72 -1.49
CA ILE A 41 10.59 2.16 -1.25
C ILE A 41 11.82 2.67 -0.49
N ALA A 42 12.21 1.99 0.58
CA ALA A 42 13.37 2.38 1.39
C ALA A 42 14.70 2.29 0.60
N GLY A 43 14.77 1.41 -0.40
CA GLY A 43 15.93 1.27 -1.28
C GLY A 43 16.04 2.33 -2.39
N ILE A 44 14.96 3.06 -2.67
CA ILE A 44 14.94 4.10 -3.70
C ILE A 44 15.14 5.47 -3.03
N PRO A 45 16.16 6.26 -3.41
CA PRO A 45 16.39 7.59 -2.85
C PRO A 45 15.16 8.49 -2.97
N PHE A 46 14.86 9.24 -1.91
CA PHE A 46 13.84 10.29 -1.95
C PHE A 46 14.49 11.55 -2.53
N ASP A 47 14.27 11.84 -3.81
CA ASP A 47 14.57 13.17 -4.33
C ASP A 47 13.50 14.14 -3.84
N ARG A 48 13.93 15.33 -3.41
CA ARG A 48 13.33 16.22 -2.39
C ARG A 48 11.91 16.78 -2.66
N SER A 49 11.07 16.14 -3.46
CA SER A 49 9.61 16.36 -3.58
C SER A 49 8.92 15.34 -4.49
N ASP A 50 9.62 14.32 -5.01
CA ASP A 50 9.05 13.42 -6.00
C ASP A 50 9.11 11.98 -5.49
N ALA A 51 8.03 11.54 -4.81
CA ALA A 51 7.89 10.13 -4.44
C ALA A 51 7.52 9.25 -5.64
N ARG A 52 7.28 9.81 -6.84
CA ARG A 52 6.81 9.05 -8.00
C ARG A 52 7.71 7.87 -8.35
N PRO A 53 9.05 7.93 -8.30
CA PRO A 53 9.88 6.75 -8.56
C PRO A 53 9.57 5.58 -7.61
N ARG A 54 9.30 5.88 -6.34
CA ARG A 54 8.94 4.88 -5.32
C ARG A 54 7.54 4.33 -5.54
N ILE A 55 6.58 5.20 -5.86
CA ILE A 55 5.19 4.82 -6.16
C ILE A 55 5.15 3.95 -7.42
N ILE A 56 5.81 4.38 -8.50
CA ILE A 56 5.88 3.65 -9.78
C ILE A 56 6.47 2.26 -9.57
N ALA A 57 7.57 2.15 -8.82
CA ALA A 57 8.19 0.85 -8.55
C ALA A 57 7.24 -0.12 -7.81
N CYS A 58 6.42 0.38 -6.88
CA CYS A 58 5.37 -0.42 -6.25
C CYS A 58 4.24 -0.77 -7.23
N LEU A 59 3.83 0.16 -8.10
CA LEU A 59 2.77 -0.06 -9.08
C LEU A 59 3.18 -1.07 -10.17
N GLU A 60 4.45 -1.13 -10.56
CA GLU A 60 4.98 -2.15 -11.46
C GLU A 60 4.84 -3.56 -10.86
N ARG A 61 5.12 -3.69 -9.56
CA ARG A 61 4.94 -4.95 -8.82
C ARG A 61 3.47 -5.30 -8.64
N PHE A 62 2.64 -4.31 -8.34
CA PHE A 62 1.18 -4.47 -8.32
C PHE A 62 0.67 -5.03 -9.64
N ASN A 63 1.00 -4.39 -10.78
CA ASN A 63 0.56 -4.82 -12.10
C ASN A 63 1.03 -6.24 -12.43
N THR A 64 2.25 -6.60 -12.04
CA THR A 64 2.77 -7.96 -12.26
C THR A 64 1.95 -9.00 -11.50
N CYS A 65 1.64 -8.75 -10.23
CA CYS A 65 0.80 -9.65 -9.42
C CYS A 65 -0.66 -9.67 -9.90
N ASP A 66 -1.20 -8.52 -10.27
CA ASP A 66 -2.59 -8.38 -10.72
C ASP A 66 -2.84 -9.15 -12.02
N LEU A 67 -1.93 -9.04 -13.00
CA LEU A 67 -1.97 -9.82 -14.24
C LEU A 67 -1.85 -11.33 -14.00
N ALA A 68 -1.18 -11.74 -12.91
CA ALA A 68 -1.07 -13.13 -12.49
C ALA A 68 -2.25 -13.61 -11.63
N GLY A 69 -3.21 -12.73 -11.30
CA GLY A 69 -4.33 -13.04 -10.41
C GLY A 69 -3.90 -13.30 -8.96
N GLU A 70 -2.73 -12.81 -8.57
CA GLU A 70 -2.18 -13.02 -7.24
C GLU A 70 -2.74 -12.00 -6.24
N ILE A 71 -3.26 -12.50 -5.11
CA ILE A 71 -3.76 -11.64 -4.02
C ILE A 71 -2.67 -10.69 -3.47
N ALA A 72 -1.38 -11.01 -3.69
CA ALA A 72 -0.24 -10.17 -3.37
C ALA A 72 -0.32 -8.76 -3.98
N SER A 73 -1.06 -8.57 -5.07
CA SER A 73 -1.29 -7.27 -5.71
C SER A 73 -1.78 -6.22 -4.70
N ALA A 74 -2.77 -6.55 -3.87
CA ALA A 74 -3.31 -5.63 -2.87
C ALA A 74 -2.27 -5.20 -1.82
N GLY A 75 -1.27 -6.04 -1.50
CA GLY A 75 -0.17 -5.66 -0.62
C GLY A 75 0.77 -4.62 -1.25
N TRP A 76 1.05 -4.74 -2.55
CA TRP A 76 1.82 -3.76 -3.31
C TRP A 76 1.06 -2.44 -3.49
N MET A 77 -0.24 -2.51 -3.76
CA MET A 77 -1.12 -1.33 -3.84
C MET A 77 -1.13 -0.57 -2.51
N LEU A 78 -1.26 -1.27 -1.37
CA LEU A 78 -1.23 -0.63 -0.05
C LEU A 78 0.08 0.13 0.20
N ALA A 79 1.22 -0.44 -0.20
CA ALA A 79 2.53 0.22 -0.07
C ALA A 79 2.63 1.48 -0.96
N ALA A 80 2.10 1.42 -2.19
CA ALA A 80 2.06 2.56 -3.10
C ALA A 80 1.20 3.71 -2.54
N ILE A 81 0.00 3.40 -2.01
CA ILE A 81 -0.89 4.38 -1.39
C ILE A 81 -0.25 4.98 -0.13
N GLU A 82 0.42 4.18 0.71
CA GLU A 82 1.13 4.68 1.90
C GLU A 82 2.17 5.76 1.56
N GLU A 83 2.96 5.52 0.51
CA GLU A 83 4.00 6.42 0.01
C GLU A 83 3.39 7.69 -0.60
N ARG A 84 2.32 7.56 -1.42
CA ARG A 84 1.62 8.71 -1.99
C ARG A 84 1.04 9.62 -0.91
N VAL A 85 0.40 9.04 0.09
CA VAL A 85 -0.14 9.78 1.24
C VAL A 85 0.99 10.40 2.09
N ALA A 86 2.24 9.92 1.99
CA ALA A 86 3.39 10.44 2.75
C ALA A 86 3.89 11.79 2.22
N GLU A 87 3.60 12.12 0.97
CA GLU A 87 3.89 13.43 0.39
C GLU A 87 3.03 14.56 0.98
N LYS A 88 1.94 14.22 1.69
CA LYS A 88 1.06 15.16 2.45
C LYS A 88 0.48 16.31 1.63
N ASN A 89 0.47 16.17 0.30
CA ASN A 89 -0.01 17.18 -0.65
C ASN A 89 -1.32 16.75 -1.35
N VAL A 90 -1.84 15.54 -1.08
CA VAL A 90 -3.21 15.14 -1.47
C VAL A 90 -4.22 15.83 -0.56
N ARG A 91 -5.36 16.27 -1.12
CA ARG A 91 -6.47 16.78 -0.32
C ARG A 91 -6.95 15.69 0.64
N GLY A 92 -7.16 16.03 1.90
CA GLY A 92 -7.63 15.05 2.90
C GLY A 92 -6.61 13.96 3.28
N TRP A 93 -5.32 14.11 2.94
CA TRP A 93 -4.26 13.12 3.25
C TRP A 93 -4.27 12.58 4.69
N ARG A 94 -4.68 13.38 5.69
CA ARG A 94 -4.78 12.93 7.10
C ARG A 94 -5.83 11.84 7.29
N LYS A 95 -6.96 11.92 6.57
CA LYS A 95 -8.01 10.89 6.62
C LYS A 95 -7.53 9.63 5.90
N LEU A 96 -6.94 9.78 4.72
CA LEU A 96 -6.33 8.68 3.97
C LEU A 96 -5.26 7.96 4.81
N ARG A 97 -4.39 8.71 5.51
CA ARG A 97 -3.37 8.14 6.40
C ARG A 97 -3.99 7.23 7.45
N LYS A 98 -5.07 7.67 8.11
CA LYS A 98 -5.77 6.85 9.11
C LYS A 98 -6.31 5.55 8.53
N LEU A 99 -6.88 5.59 7.33
CA LEU A 99 -7.39 4.40 6.65
C LEU A 99 -6.25 3.45 6.25
N VAL A 100 -5.10 3.98 5.83
CA VAL A 100 -3.90 3.17 5.56
C VAL A 100 -3.43 2.50 6.85
N ASP A 101 -3.30 3.26 7.95
CA ASP A 101 -2.89 2.72 9.24
C ASP A 101 -3.85 1.62 9.74
N GLU A 102 -5.15 1.78 9.49
CA GLU A 102 -6.17 0.78 9.80
C GLU A 102 -6.04 -0.48 8.93
N ALA A 103 -5.89 -0.33 7.61
CA ALA A 103 -5.65 -1.46 6.71
C ALA A 103 -4.40 -2.26 7.09
N VAL A 104 -3.32 -1.57 7.46
CA VAL A 104 -2.06 -2.18 7.89
C VAL A 104 -2.24 -2.99 9.19
N ARG A 105 -3.13 -2.57 10.11
CA ARG A 105 -3.40 -3.32 11.36
C ARG A 105 -4.07 -4.67 11.14
N PHE A 106 -4.78 -4.85 10.02
CA PHE A 106 -5.41 -6.13 9.69
C PHE A 106 -4.45 -7.13 9.04
N LEU A 107 -3.25 -6.69 8.65
CA LEU A 107 -2.24 -7.59 8.13
C LEU A 107 -1.50 -8.30 9.28
N PRO A 108 -1.16 -9.60 9.14
CA PRO A 108 -0.31 -10.35 10.08
C PRO A 108 1.17 -9.91 9.95
N LEU A 109 1.40 -8.63 10.14
CA LEU A 109 2.73 -8.05 10.26
C LEU A 109 3.16 -8.36 11.69
N CYS A 110 3.88 -9.48 11.90
CA CYS A 110 4.59 -9.80 13.15
C CYS A 110 4.92 -8.51 13.91
N GLN A 111 4.38 -8.41 15.11
CA GLN A 111 4.47 -7.25 15.99
C GLN A 111 5.91 -6.73 16.08
N PRO A 112 6.11 -5.42 16.36
CA PRO A 112 7.43 -4.88 16.55
C PRO A 112 8.17 -5.73 17.58
N THR A 113 9.34 -6.25 17.21
CA THR A 113 10.33 -6.67 18.19
C THR A 113 10.66 -5.45 19.02
N VAL A 114 9.98 -5.33 20.16
CA VAL A 114 10.39 -4.46 21.27
C VAL A 114 11.73 -5.02 21.71
N HIS A 115 12.81 -4.39 21.24
CA HIS A 115 14.15 -4.56 21.77
C HIS A 115 14.31 -3.68 23.01
#